data_AF-X1KR21-F1
#
_entry.id   AF-X1KR21-F1
#
_cell.length_a   1.000
_cell.length_b   1.000
_cell.length_c   1.000
_cell.angle_alpha   90.00
_cell.angle_beta   90.00
_cell.angle_gamma   90.00
#
_symmetry.space_group_name_H-M   'P 1'
#
loop_
_entity.id
_entity.type
_entity.pdbx_description
1 polymer ?
#
loop_
_entity_poly.entity_id
_entity_poly.type
_entity_poly.pdbx_seq_one_letter_code
_entity_poly.pdbx_strand_id
1 'polypeptide(L)'
;MAAGASLDYLRKYSGDNKASLNPILGLKFNPYDYMDIHLTLSQKSRFPSMRSLYSSHGGNPDLKDERGTSYEFGLRYERNFLLSVAIFYNKMKDLISAVRLPSGFQTNLNIGKAHIFGFELESQKAVSWMSFSANYTYLNARNEEEDRPLDLVPESQLNFVLDVTAKNKLQFTLWGLAVSSSEVKIFDDIVKIPGYFVLNATLSKSFSNFTIFLKGENLFNKYYVTEPGYPMKARTVSVGLKFRLGRDELI
;
A
#
# COMPACT_ATOMS: atom_id res chain seq x y z
N MET A 1 -1.03 16.55 -21.57
CA MET A 1 -0.99 15.14 -22.04
C MET A 1 0.47 14.72 -22.08
N ALA A 2 0.79 13.56 -21.54
CA ALA A 2 2.10 12.93 -21.62
C ALA A 2 1.92 11.48 -22.07
N ALA A 3 2.80 10.99 -22.93
CA ALA A 3 2.81 9.61 -23.38
C ALA A 3 4.24 9.10 -23.45
N GLY A 4 4.42 7.81 -23.23
CA GLY A 4 5.71 7.14 -23.31
C GLY A 4 5.53 5.65 -23.59
N ALA A 5 6.61 5.00 -24.01
CA ALA A 5 6.67 3.55 -24.12
C ALA A 5 8.09 3.08 -23.82
N SER A 6 8.22 1.94 -23.15
CA SER A 6 9.50 1.22 -23.07
C SER A 6 9.41 -0.11 -23.79
N LEU A 7 10.51 -0.53 -24.40
CA LEU A 7 10.66 -1.86 -24.97
C LEU A 7 11.74 -2.59 -24.18
N ASP A 8 11.35 -3.66 -23.50
CA ASP A 8 12.23 -4.45 -22.67
C ASP A 8 12.53 -5.76 -23.41
N TYR A 9 13.81 -6.17 -23.46
CA TYR A 9 14.24 -7.40 -24.13
C TYR A 9 15.01 -8.31 -23.18
N LEU A 10 14.59 -9.56 -23.08
CA LEU A 10 15.24 -10.60 -22.30
C LEU A 10 15.80 -11.67 -23.25
N ARG A 11 17.13 -11.79 -23.25
CA ARG A 11 17.82 -12.92 -23.86
C ARG A 11 17.91 -14.06 -22.85
N LYS A 12 17.31 -15.20 -23.19
CA LYS A 12 17.30 -16.39 -22.32
C LYS A 12 18.49 -17.29 -22.63
N TYR A 13 18.98 -18.01 -21.61
CA TYR A 13 20.02 -19.04 -21.76
C TYR A 13 19.47 -20.30 -22.43
N SER A 14 18.25 -20.68 -22.05
CA SER A 14 17.44 -21.74 -22.65
C SER A 14 16.00 -21.25 -22.77
N GLY A 15 15.29 -21.70 -23.81
CA GLY A 15 13.96 -21.21 -24.21
C GLY A 15 14.01 -19.98 -25.13
N ASP A 16 12.84 -19.52 -25.58
CA ASP A 16 12.73 -18.39 -26.51
C ASP A 16 13.02 -17.04 -25.82
N ASN A 17 13.80 -16.20 -26.51
CA ASN A 17 13.98 -14.80 -26.14
C ASN A 17 12.62 -14.07 -26.10
N LYS A 18 12.51 -13.05 -25.24
CA LYS A 18 11.26 -12.30 -25.07
C LYS A 18 11.50 -10.81 -25.23
N ALA A 19 10.51 -10.15 -25.84
CA ALA A 19 10.41 -8.71 -25.90
C ALA A 19 9.03 -8.31 -25.38
N SER A 20 8.98 -7.26 -24.55
CA SER A 20 7.75 -6.72 -23.99
C SER A 20 7.71 -5.21 -24.16
N LEU A 21 6.60 -4.72 -24.72
CA LEU A 21 6.32 -3.30 -24.91
C LEU A 21 5.41 -2.79 -23.78
N ASN A 22 5.80 -1.69 -23.15
CA ASN A 22 5.16 -1.13 -21.96
C ASN A 22 4.75 0.33 -22.21
N PRO A 23 3.60 0.58 -22.87
CA PRO A 23 3.08 1.91 -23.09
C PRO A 23 2.51 2.55 -21.81
N ILE A 24 2.60 3.88 -21.73
CA ILE A 24 1.94 4.72 -20.73
C ILE A 24 1.35 5.96 -21.41
N LEU A 25 0.13 6.31 -21.03
CA LEU A 25 -0.58 7.51 -21.45
C LEU A 25 -1.16 8.18 -20.21
N GLY A 26 -0.82 9.46 -20.01
CA GLY A 26 -1.31 10.30 -18.93
C GLY A 26 -1.99 11.56 -19.47
N LEU A 27 -3.23 11.78 -19.07
CA LEU A 27 -3.94 13.03 -19.28
C LEU A 27 -4.04 13.75 -17.95
N LYS A 28 -3.79 15.05 -17.99
CA LYS A 28 -3.85 15.93 -16.84
C LYS A 28 -4.55 17.21 -17.25
N PHE A 29 -5.51 17.63 -16.45
CA PHE A 29 -6.32 18.81 -16.67
C PHE A 29 -6.49 19.56 -15.34
N ASN A 30 -6.16 20.85 -15.36
CA ASN A 30 -6.25 21.73 -14.20
C ASN A 30 -7.25 22.85 -14.56
N PRO A 31 -8.57 22.66 -14.35
CA PRO A 31 -9.56 23.69 -14.67
C PRO A 31 -9.37 24.96 -13.84
N TYR A 32 -8.74 24.83 -12.66
CA TYR A 32 -8.32 25.92 -11.80
C TYR A 32 -6.99 25.55 -11.13
N ASP A 33 -6.27 26.54 -10.58
CA ASP A 33 -4.97 26.32 -9.90
C ASP A 33 -5.05 25.42 -8.66
N TYR A 34 -6.25 25.25 -8.10
CA TYR A 34 -6.52 24.45 -6.91
C TYR A 34 -7.19 23.10 -7.23
N MET A 35 -7.35 22.76 -8.51
CA MET A 35 -7.95 21.49 -8.94
C MET A 35 -7.04 20.77 -9.92
N ASP A 36 -6.86 19.49 -9.69
CA ASP A 36 -6.10 18.56 -10.50
C ASP A 36 -6.99 17.39 -10.87
N ILE A 37 -7.14 17.13 -12.15
CA ILE A 37 -7.82 15.95 -12.65
C ILE A 37 -6.84 15.22 -13.55
N HIS A 38 -6.62 13.94 -13.28
CA HIS A 38 -5.76 13.12 -14.10
C HIS A 38 -6.39 11.78 -14.44
N LEU A 39 -5.99 11.25 -15.59
CA LEU A 39 -6.35 9.93 -16.08
C LEU A 39 -5.06 9.28 -16.59
N THR A 40 -4.74 8.11 -16.05
CA THR A 40 -3.54 7.36 -16.43
C THR A 40 -3.94 5.98 -16.92
N LEU A 41 -3.39 5.60 -18.07
CA LEU A 41 -3.47 4.25 -18.62
C LEU A 41 -2.03 3.77 -18.77
N SER A 42 -1.71 2.62 -18.19
CA SER A 42 -0.37 2.05 -18.34
C SER A 42 -0.42 0.54 -18.47
N GLN A 43 0.56 0.01 -19.20
CA GLN A 43 0.84 -1.41 -19.25
C GLN A 43 2.29 -1.62 -18.85
N LYS A 44 2.52 -2.60 -17.97
CA LYS A 44 3.84 -2.99 -17.49
C LYS A 44 4.01 -4.50 -17.54
N SER A 45 5.23 -4.94 -17.81
CA SER A 45 5.62 -6.34 -17.79
C SER A 45 6.64 -6.61 -16.70
N ARG A 46 6.62 -7.80 -16.14
CA ARG A 46 7.68 -8.31 -15.28
C ARG A 46 8.23 -9.60 -15.86
N PHE A 47 9.53 -9.58 -16.19
CA PHE A 47 10.22 -10.78 -16.64
C PHE A 47 10.25 -11.85 -15.55
N PRO A 48 10.21 -13.14 -15.93
CA PRO A 48 10.42 -14.23 -14.99
C PRO A 48 11.78 -14.11 -14.28
N SER A 49 11.81 -14.47 -13.00
CA SER A 49 13.08 -14.52 -12.26
C SER A 49 13.98 -15.66 -12.77
N MET A 50 15.30 -15.53 -12.59
CA MET A 50 16.25 -16.62 -12.92
C MET A 50 15.91 -17.92 -12.19
N ARG A 51 15.41 -17.82 -10.95
CA ARG A 51 14.93 -18.98 -10.19
C ARG A 51 13.72 -19.62 -10.86
N SER A 52 12.75 -18.81 -11.32
CA SER A 52 11.55 -19.32 -12.00
C SER A 52 11.88 -20.00 -13.33
N LEU A 53 12.88 -19.49 -14.06
CA LEU A 53 13.31 -20.04 -15.36
C LEU A 53 14.20 -21.29 -15.23
N TYR A 54 15.16 -21.29 -14.30
CA TYR A 54 16.29 -22.23 -14.33
C TYR A 54 16.56 -22.97 -13.03
N SER A 55 15.68 -22.85 -12.01
CA SER A 55 15.85 -23.65 -10.79
C SER A 55 15.81 -25.15 -11.12
N SER A 56 16.71 -25.92 -10.50
CA SER A 56 16.67 -27.38 -10.54
C SER A 56 15.41 -27.98 -9.89
N HIS A 57 14.67 -27.19 -9.11
CA HIS A 57 13.49 -27.61 -8.36
C HIS A 57 12.18 -27.14 -9.03
N GLY A 58 12.14 -27.11 -10.37
CA GLY A 58 10.93 -26.72 -11.12
C GLY A 58 11.05 -25.47 -11.99
N GLY A 59 12.27 -25.09 -12.38
CA GLY A 59 12.49 -24.04 -13.37
C GLY A 59 11.81 -24.38 -14.69
N ASN A 60 11.17 -23.38 -15.30
CA ASN A 60 10.52 -23.51 -16.59
C ASN A 60 11.03 -22.42 -17.55
N PRO A 61 11.89 -22.78 -18.53
CA PRO A 61 12.40 -21.83 -19.52
C PRO A 61 11.31 -21.18 -20.40
N ASP A 62 10.15 -21.83 -20.54
CA ASP A 62 9.06 -21.41 -21.42
C ASP A 62 8.13 -20.36 -20.80
N LEU A 63 8.43 -19.91 -19.58
CA LEU A 63 7.64 -18.86 -18.91
C LEU A 63 7.54 -17.59 -19.76
N LYS A 64 6.33 -17.06 -19.82
CA LYS A 64 5.99 -15.73 -20.31
C LYS A 64 6.19 -14.69 -19.21
N ASP A 65 6.24 -13.44 -19.62
CA ASP A 65 6.31 -12.30 -18.71
C ASP A 65 4.94 -12.09 -18.07
N GLU A 66 4.93 -11.74 -16.79
CA GLU A 66 3.71 -11.30 -16.12
C GLU A 66 3.34 -9.92 -16.69
N ARG A 67 2.04 -9.68 -16.94
CA ARG A 67 1.56 -8.41 -17.50
C ARG A 67 0.53 -7.76 -16.61
N GLY A 68 0.76 -6.49 -16.27
CA GLY A 68 -0.18 -5.62 -15.58
C GLY A 68 -0.71 -4.54 -16.50
N THR A 69 -2.03 -4.33 -16.52
CA THR A 69 -2.66 -3.15 -17.14
C THR A 69 -3.37 -2.36 -16.05
N SER A 70 -3.08 -1.07 -15.96
CA SER A 70 -3.57 -0.18 -14.92
C SER A 70 -4.32 0.99 -15.54
N TYR A 71 -5.53 1.22 -15.05
CA TYR A 71 -6.35 2.39 -15.34
C TYR A 71 -6.54 3.14 -14.04
N GLU A 72 -6.29 4.44 -14.03
CA GLU A 72 -6.44 5.28 -12.85
C GLU A 72 -7.06 6.61 -13.23
N PHE A 73 -8.11 7.00 -12.51
CA PHE A 73 -8.68 8.33 -12.56
C PHE A 73 -8.47 8.97 -11.19
N GLY A 74 -7.93 10.17 -11.16
CA GLY A 74 -7.70 10.92 -9.93
C GLY A 74 -8.22 12.34 -10.01
N LEU A 75 -8.71 12.82 -8.87
CA LEU A 75 -9.14 14.19 -8.64
C LEU A 75 -8.50 14.67 -7.34
N ARG A 76 -7.80 15.79 -7.40
CA ARG A 76 -7.27 16.49 -6.22
C ARG A 76 -7.80 17.91 -6.19
N TYR A 77 -8.29 18.33 -5.03
CA TYR A 77 -8.73 19.68 -4.73
C TYR A 77 -7.92 20.20 -3.54
N GLU A 78 -7.32 21.39 -3.66
CA GLU A 78 -6.43 21.95 -2.65
C GLU A 78 -6.65 23.45 -2.49
N ARG A 79 -7.47 23.83 -1.50
CA ARG A 79 -7.64 25.22 -1.04
C ARG A 79 -7.53 25.30 0.49
N ASN A 80 -8.65 25.55 1.17
CA ASN A 80 -8.75 25.59 2.62
C ASN A 80 -8.67 24.20 3.27
N PHE A 81 -8.76 23.16 2.43
CA PHE A 81 -8.57 21.76 2.76
C PHE A 81 -8.06 21.06 1.49
N LEU A 82 -7.40 19.93 1.70
CA LEU A 82 -7.01 18.99 0.67
C LEU A 82 -8.05 17.88 0.63
N LEU A 83 -8.51 17.55 -0.57
CA LEU A 83 -9.30 16.36 -0.86
C LEU A 83 -8.70 15.71 -2.08
N SER A 84 -8.30 14.45 -1.97
CA SER A 84 -7.83 13.64 -3.10
C SER A 84 -8.68 12.39 -3.20
N VAL A 85 -9.12 12.07 -4.41
CA VAL A 85 -9.88 10.88 -4.75
C VAL A 85 -9.16 10.19 -5.89
N ALA A 86 -8.85 8.91 -5.75
CA ALA A 86 -8.34 8.08 -6.83
C ALA A 86 -9.24 6.85 -6.99
N ILE A 87 -9.55 6.49 -8.23
CA ILE A 87 -10.28 5.27 -8.58
C ILE A 87 -9.41 4.53 -9.58
N PHE A 88 -9.12 3.27 -9.29
CA PHE A 88 -8.22 2.49 -10.12
C PHE A 88 -8.73 1.08 -10.39
N TYR A 89 -8.30 0.56 -11.52
CA TYR A 89 -8.50 -0.83 -11.93
C TYR A 89 -7.18 -1.37 -12.47
N ASN A 90 -6.67 -2.41 -11.80
CA ASN A 90 -5.48 -3.14 -12.19
C ASN A 90 -5.87 -4.54 -12.62
N LYS A 91 -5.45 -4.95 -13.82
CA LYS A 91 -5.61 -6.31 -14.31
C LYS A 91 -4.25 -6.95 -14.50
N MET A 92 -4.01 -8.05 -13.83
CA MET A 92 -2.79 -8.84 -13.90
C MET A 92 -3.07 -10.15 -14.62
N LYS A 93 -2.23 -10.49 -15.57
CA LYS A 93 -2.30 -11.72 -16.36
C LYS A 93 -0.94 -12.40 -16.41
N ASP A 94 -0.98 -13.70 -16.70
CA ASP A 94 0.21 -14.54 -16.84
C ASP A 94 1.07 -14.53 -15.56
N LEU A 95 0.45 -14.39 -14.37
CA LEU A 95 1.19 -14.45 -13.11
C LEU A 95 1.83 -15.83 -12.95
N ILE A 96 3.09 -15.84 -12.54
CA ILE A 96 3.92 -17.04 -12.42
C ILE A 96 3.65 -17.65 -11.04
N SER A 97 3.06 -18.85 -11.04
CA SER A 97 2.82 -19.61 -9.83
C SER A 97 3.48 -20.98 -9.90
N ALA A 98 3.92 -21.48 -8.75
CA ALA A 98 4.45 -22.83 -8.65
C ALA A 98 3.30 -23.82 -8.52
N VAL A 99 3.24 -24.79 -9.42
CA VAL A 99 2.22 -25.83 -9.47
C VAL A 99 2.84 -27.20 -9.31
N ARG A 100 2.12 -28.10 -8.64
CA ARG A 100 2.47 -29.51 -8.58
C ARG A 100 1.69 -30.25 -9.67
N LEU A 101 2.40 -30.85 -10.61
CA LEU A 101 1.81 -31.67 -11.68
C LEU A 101 1.30 -33.00 -11.10
N PRO A 102 0.40 -33.72 -11.81
CA PRO A 102 -0.06 -35.05 -11.40
C PRO A 102 1.08 -36.07 -11.19
N SER A 103 2.23 -35.86 -11.84
CA SER A 103 3.45 -36.65 -11.65
C SER A 103 4.17 -36.40 -10.32
N GLY A 104 3.69 -35.45 -9.50
CA GLY A 104 4.33 -35.00 -8.27
C GLY A 104 5.45 -33.96 -8.48
N PHE A 105 5.87 -33.74 -9.73
CA PHE A 105 6.88 -32.73 -10.07
C PHE A 105 6.32 -31.31 -9.90
N GLN A 106 7.08 -30.44 -9.24
CA GLN A 106 6.73 -29.02 -9.09
C GLN A 106 7.37 -28.22 -10.21
N THR A 107 6.61 -27.36 -10.88
CA THR A 107 7.12 -26.46 -11.93
C THR A 107 6.43 -25.11 -11.85
N ASN A 108 7.03 -24.07 -12.44
CA ASN A 108 6.41 -22.75 -12.53
C ASN A 108 5.61 -22.64 -13.84
N LEU A 109 4.37 -22.13 -13.76
CA LEU A 109 3.52 -21.85 -14.93
C LEU A 109 2.89 -20.45 -14.84
N ASN A 110 2.65 -19.83 -16.00
CA ASN A 110 1.84 -18.63 -16.13
C ASN A 110 0.36 -19.00 -16.10
N ILE A 111 -0.19 -19.16 -14.90
CA ILE A 111 -1.60 -19.52 -14.72
C ILE A 111 -2.39 -18.44 -13.98
N GLY A 112 -1.72 -17.62 -13.16
CA GLY A 112 -2.46 -16.70 -12.30
C GLY A 112 -3.04 -15.52 -13.08
N LYS A 113 -4.31 -15.24 -12.79
CA LYS A 113 -5.00 -14.02 -13.17
C LYS A 113 -5.53 -13.37 -11.91
N ALA A 114 -5.36 -12.06 -11.82
CA ALA A 114 -5.89 -11.29 -10.72
C ALA A 114 -6.36 -9.94 -11.20
N HIS A 115 -7.33 -9.37 -10.50
CA HIS A 115 -7.66 -7.97 -10.65
C HIS A 115 -7.75 -7.28 -9.29
N ILE A 116 -7.48 -5.98 -9.29
CA ILE A 116 -7.65 -5.11 -8.15
C ILE A 116 -8.41 -3.89 -8.63
N PHE A 117 -9.68 -3.80 -8.25
CA PHE A 117 -10.45 -2.57 -8.34
C PHE A 117 -10.43 -1.87 -6.99
N GLY A 118 -10.32 -0.56 -6.97
CA GLY A 118 -10.35 0.16 -5.70
C GLY A 118 -10.55 1.64 -5.84
N PHE A 119 -10.79 2.27 -4.71
CA PHE A 119 -10.74 3.72 -4.60
C PHE A 119 -10.03 4.13 -3.31
N GLU A 120 -9.38 5.28 -3.39
CA GLU A 120 -8.69 5.94 -2.30
C GLU A 120 -9.28 7.32 -2.11
N LEU A 121 -9.51 7.67 -0.86
CA LEU A 121 -9.98 8.98 -0.44
C LEU A 121 -9.01 9.50 0.61
N GLU A 122 -8.41 10.65 0.34
CA GLU A 122 -7.56 11.38 1.26
C GLU A 122 -8.21 12.74 1.55
N SER A 123 -8.25 13.12 2.81
CA SER A 123 -8.73 14.43 3.25
C SER A 123 -7.77 15.00 4.29
N GLN A 124 -7.36 16.25 4.10
CA GLN A 124 -6.54 16.94 5.08
C GLN A 124 -7.04 18.37 5.30
N LYS A 125 -6.99 18.83 6.54
CA LYS A 125 -7.28 20.22 6.90
C LYS A 125 -6.39 20.65 8.05
N ALA A 126 -5.72 21.78 7.88
CA ALA A 126 -4.93 22.40 8.92
C ALA A 126 -5.44 23.82 9.21
N VAL A 127 -5.54 24.14 10.49
CA VAL A 127 -5.77 25.47 11.04
C VAL A 127 -4.68 25.75 12.08
N SER A 128 -4.59 26.99 12.57
CA SER A 128 -3.47 27.43 13.42
C SER A 128 -3.23 26.60 14.69
N TRP A 129 -4.26 25.96 15.23
CA TRP A 129 -4.20 25.19 16.47
C TRP A 129 -4.48 23.69 16.27
N MET A 130 -4.78 23.23 15.05
CA MET A 130 -5.16 21.84 14.79
C MET A 130 -4.89 21.43 13.35
N SER A 131 -4.42 20.21 13.13
CA SER A 131 -4.46 19.55 11.83
C SER A 131 -5.15 18.20 11.94
N PHE A 132 -5.89 17.86 10.88
CA PHE A 132 -6.53 16.57 10.73
C PHE A 132 -6.21 16.02 9.35
N SER A 133 -5.85 14.76 9.28
CA SER A 133 -5.73 13.99 8.04
C SER A 133 -6.44 12.65 8.20
N ALA A 134 -7.07 12.19 7.12
CA ALA A 134 -7.67 10.87 7.05
C ALA A 134 -7.49 10.31 5.64
N ASN A 135 -7.19 9.01 5.58
CA ASN A 135 -7.10 8.27 4.33
C ASN A 135 -7.93 6.99 4.45
N TYR A 136 -8.76 6.75 3.45
CA TYR A 136 -9.56 5.56 3.33
C TYR A 136 -9.28 4.87 2.00
N THR A 137 -9.01 3.57 2.04
CA THR A 137 -8.78 2.73 0.88
C THR A 137 -9.80 1.61 0.88
N TYR A 138 -10.51 1.45 -0.24
CA TYR A 138 -11.33 0.28 -0.52
C TYR A 138 -10.72 -0.53 -1.67
N LEU A 139 -10.60 -1.84 -1.48
CA LEU A 139 -10.04 -2.78 -2.46
C LEU A 139 -11.00 -3.94 -2.67
N ASN A 140 -11.33 -4.20 -3.93
CA ASN A 140 -11.83 -5.48 -4.40
C ASN A 140 -10.70 -6.15 -5.19
N ALA A 141 -9.91 -6.94 -4.48
CA ALA A 141 -8.74 -7.64 -4.99
C ALA A 141 -9.03 -9.14 -5.05
N ARG A 142 -9.11 -9.72 -6.25
CA ARG A 142 -9.47 -11.14 -6.43
C ARG A 142 -8.46 -11.89 -7.28
N ASN A 143 -8.22 -13.13 -6.88
CA ASN A 143 -7.63 -14.18 -7.69
C ASN A 143 -8.73 -14.78 -8.58
N GLU A 144 -8.62 -14.64 -9.89
CA GLU A 144 -9.63 -15.11 -10.85
C GLU A 144 -9.56 -16.63 -11.09
N GLU A 145 -8.43 -17.28 -10.78
CA GLU A 145 -8.28 -18.73 -10.96
C GLU A 145 -8.88 -19.51 -9.79
N GLU A 146 -8.80 -18.96 -8.58
CA GLU A 146 -9.35 -19.58 -7.36
C GLU A 146 -10.71 -18.98 -6.92
N ASP A 147 -11.23 -17.98 -7.66
CA ASP A 147 -12.44 -17.20 -7.36
C ASP A 147 -12.54 -16.71 -5.90
N ARG A 148 -11.43 -16.19 -5.37
CA ARG A 148 -11.35 -15.71 -3.98
C ARG A 148 -10.57 -14.40 -3.86
N PRO A 149 -10.75 -13.64 -2.75
CA PRO A 149 -9.88 -12.53 -2.41
C PRO A 149 -8.38 -12.85 -2.50
N LEU A 150 -7.55 -11.85 -2.83
CA LEU A 150 -6.10 -11.98 -2.72
C LEU A 150 -5.67 -12.15 -1.27
N ASP A 151 -4.66 -13.00 -1.05
CA ASP A 151 -4.13 -13.31 0.27
C ASP A 151 -3.66 -12.04 0.99
N LEU A 152 -4.07 -11.91 2.25
CA LEU A 152 -3.69 -10.83 3.17
C LEU A 152 -4.05 -9.42 2.69
N VAL A 153 -4.95 -9.28 1.70
CA VAL A 153 -5.45 -7.99 1.23
C VAL A 153 -6.81 -7.69 1.88
N PRO A 154 -6.88 -6.80 2.88
CA PRO A 154 -8.17 -6.40 3.45
C PRO A 154 -8.92 -5.47 2.48
N GLU A 155 -10.24 -5.61 2.44
CA GLU A 155 -11.09 -4.81 1.56
C GLU A 155 -11.19 -3.33 1.96
N SER A 156 -11.02 -3.00 3.24
CA SER A 156 -11.18 -1.63 3.74
C SER A 156 -10.12 -1.30 4.76
N GLN A 157 -9.46 -0.15 4.57
CA GLN A 157 -8.51 0.42 5.52
C GLN A 157 -8.80 1.90 5.71
N LEU A 158 -8.92 2.34 6.97
CA LEU A 158 -9.04 3.74 7.36
C LEU A 158 -7.89 4.08 8.30
N ASN A 159 -7.09 5.09 7.96
CA ASN A 159 -6.16 5.71 8.88
C ASN A 159 -6.49 7.19 9.05
N PHE A 160 -6.25 7.72 10.25
CA PHE A 160 -6.41 9.14 10.51
C PHE A 160 -5.39 9.63 11.53
N VAL A 161 -5.08 10.92 11.46
CA VAL A 161 -4.24 11.64 12.42
C VAL A 161 -4.92 12.96 12.77
N LEU A 162 -4.98 13.27 14.06
CA LEU A 162 -5.45 14.53 14.61
C LEU A 162 -4.33 15.09 15.48
N ASP A 163 -3.80 16.25 15.13
CA ASP A 163 -2.88 17.01 15.94
C ASP A 163 -3.57 18.26 16.47
N VAL A 164 -3.42 18.54 17.75
CA VAL A 164 -3.93 19.73 18.42
C VAL A 164 -2.78 20.40 19.17
N THR A 165 -2.50 21.65 18.83
CA THR A 165 -1.48 22.47 19.50
C THR A 165 -2.15 23.57 20.31
N ALA A 166 -2.06 23.48 21.63
CA ALA A 166 -2.49 24.53 22.54
C ALA A 166 -1.43 25.63 22.65
N LYS A 167 -1.87 26.86 22.99
CA LYS A 167 -1.01 28.06 23.09
C LYS A 167 0.22 27.89 24.00
N ASN A 168 0.15 27.01 25.00
CA ASN A 168 1.25 26.76 25.96
C ASN A 168 2.28 25.72 25.47
N LYS A 169 2.47 25.59 24.15
CA LYS A 169 3.34 24.58 23.51
C LYS A 169 3.02 23.14 23.96
N LEU A 170 1.76 22.89 24.31
CA LEU A 170 1.23 21.57 24.62
C LEU A 170 0.65 21.01 23.33
N GLN A 171 1.14 19.86 22.90
CA GLN A 171 0.71 19.19 21.68
C GLN A 171 0.10 17.83 22.03
N PHE A 172 -1.07 17.57 21.46
CA PHE A 172 -1.76 16.30 21.55
C PHE A 172 -1.95 15.74 20.14
N THR A 173 -1.41 14.56 19.89
CA THR A 173 -1.54 13.84 18.63
C THR A 173 -2.32 12.55 18.89
N LEU A 174 -3.38 12.31 18.12
CA LEU A 174 -4.19 11.10 18.15
C LEU A 174 -4.17 10.48 16.75
N TRP A 175 -3.86 9.20 16.64
CA TRP A 175 -3.93 8.51 15.35
C TRP A 175 -4.52 7.12 15.50
N GLY A 176 -5.29 6.73 14.49
CA GLY A 176 -6.01 5.47 14.47
C GLY A 176 -5.82 4.73 13.15
N LEU A 177 -5.93 3.41 13.22
CA LEU A 177 -5.95 2.52 12.07
C LEU A 177 -7.08 1.51 12.27
N ALA A 178 -8.06 1.52 11.37
CA ALA A 178 -9.10 0.51 11.26
C ALA A 178 -8.90 -0.30 9.98
N VAL A 179 -8.92 -1.62 10.09
CA VAL A 179 -8.71 -2.55 8.97
C VAL A 179 -9.79 -3.61 9.02
N SER A 180 -10.42 -3.90 7.87
CA SER A 180 -11.39 -5.00 7.74
C SER A 180 -10.71 -6.36 7.86
N SER A 181 -11.50 -7.43 7.92
CA SER A 181 -10.92 -8.76 7.83
C SER A 181 -10.22 -8.99 6.48
N SER A 182 -9.25 -9.88 6.48
CA SER A 182 -8.63 -10.47 5.30
C SER A 182 -8.60 -12.00 5.46
N GLU A 183 -8.10 -12.70 4.45
CA GLU A 183 -7.95 -14.15 4.48
C GLU A 183 -6.62 -14.55 3.83
N VAL A 184 -6.14 -15.73 4.18
CA VAL A 184 -4.97 -16.33 3.54
C VAL A 184 -5.18 -17.82 3.35
N LYS A 185 -4.83 -18.33 2.17
CA LYS A 185 -4.82 -19.77 1.91
C LYS A 185 -3.52 -20.38 2.42
N ILE A 186 -3.62 -21.30 3.38
CA ILE A 186 -2.48 -22.07 3.90
C ILE A 186 -2.75 -23.53 3.57
N PHE A 187 -1.96 -24.09 2.65
CA PHE A 187 -2.26 -25.37 2.02
C PHE A 187 -3.65 -25.35 1.35
N ASP A 188 -4.59 -26.18 1.81
CA ASP A 188 -5.95 -26.25 1.30
C ASP A 188 -6.97 -25.52 2.20
N ASP A 189 -6.53 -24.98 3.34
CA ASP A 189 -7.38 -24.28 4.29
C ASP A 189 -7.35 -22.76 4.08
N ILE A 190 -8.53 -22.14 4.15
CA ILE A 190 -8.66 -20.68 4.16
C ILE A 190 -8.70 -20.21 5.62
N VAL A 191 -7.68 -19.46 6.02
CA VAL A 191 -7.58 -18.89 7.36
C VAL A 191 -8.03 -17.44 7.33
N LYS A 192 -9.10 -17.13 8.06
CA LYS A 192 -9.61 -15.75 8.19
C LYS A 192 -8.84 -14.98 9.27
N ILE A 193 -8.43 -13.77 8.92
CA ILE A 193 -7.80 -12.81 9.82
C ILE A 193 -8.85 -11.77 10.21
N PRO A 194 -9.25 -11.67 11.49
CA PRO A 194 -10.25 -10.70 11.92
C PRO A 194 -9.78 -9.27 11.71
N GLY A 195 -10.72 -8.39 11.32
CA GLY A 195 -10.48 -6.96 11.29
C GLY A 195 -10.17 -6.40 12.69
N TYR A 196 -9.49 -5.27 12.73
CA TYR A 196 -9.06 -4.66 13.97
C TYR A 196 -9.10 -3.14 13.90
N PHE A 197 -9.16 -2.51 15.07
CA PHE A 197 -8.99 -1.08 15.25
C PHE A 197 -7.97 -0.83 16.34
N VAL A 198 -6.97 0.00 16.03
CA VAL A 198 -5.93 0.41 16.97
C VAL A 198 -5.94 1.93 17.04
N LEU A 199 -5.98 2.44 18.26
CA LEU A 199 -5.91 3.87 18.56
C LEU A 199 -4.67 4.15 19.39
N ASN A 200 -3.97 5.22 19.03
CA ASN A 200 -2.73 5.65 19.66
C ASN A 200 -2.80 7.14 19.95
N ALA A 201 -2.10 7.58 20.99
CA ALA A 201 -2.00 9.00 21.33
C ALA A 201 -0.61 9.37 21.80
N THR A 202 -0.23 10.62 21.60
CA THR A 202 0.94 11.25 22.21
C THR A 202 0.53 12.59 22.81
N LEU A 203 0.92 12.81 24.06
CA LEU A 203 0.88 14.10 24.71
C LEU A 203 2.31 14.60 24.87
N SER A 204 2.62 15.80 24.42
CA SER A 204 3.94 16.39 24.57
C SER A 204 3.89 17.86 24.96
N LYS A 205 4.89 18.30 25.71
CA LYS A 205 5.06 19.70 26.11
C LYS A 205 6.48 20.15 25.81
N SER A 206 6.59 21.19 24.99
CA SER A 206 7.87 21.78 24.63
C SER A 206 8.21 22.96 25.55
N PHE A 207 9.39 22.88 26.16
CA PHE A 207 10.06 23.95 26.87
C PHE A 207 11.14 24.56 25.95
N SER A 208 11.90 25.53 26.44
CA SER A 208 12.91 26.21 25.62
C SER A 208 13.98 25.25 25.07
N ASN A 209 14.48 24.32 25.90
CA ASN A 209 15.64 23.49 25.56
C ASN A 209 15.31 21.99 25.42
N PHE A 210 14.10 21.59 25.82
CA PHE A 210 13.70 20.19 25.80
C PHE A 210 12.19 20.03 25.61
N THR A 211 11.77 18.85 25.15
CA THR A 211 10.36 18.44 25.06
C THR A 211 10.17 17.16 25.86
N ILE A 212 9.17 17.14 26.73
CA ILE A 212 8.71 15.93 27.40
C ILE A 212 7.57 15.35 26.57
N PHE A 213 7.55 14.03 26.35
CA PHE A 213 6.40 13.37 25.76
C PHE A 213 6.02 12.09 26.50
N LEU A 214 4.72 11.79 26.47
CA LEU A 214 4.09 10.55 26.88
C LEU A 214 3.35 10.01 25.66
N LYS A 215 3.76 8.84 25.18
CA LYS A 215 3.16 8.14 24.03
C LYS A 215 2.48 6.87 24.53
N GLY A 216 1.22 6.68 24.17
CA GLY A 216 0.46 5.46 24.37
C GLY A 216 0.08 4.84 23.03
N GLU A 217 0.53 3.62 22.79
CA GLU A 217 0.20 2.83 21.61
C GLU A 217 -0.74 1.69 21.99
N ASN A 218 -1.68 1.38 21.10
CA ASN A 218 -2.73 0.40 21.31
C ASN A 218 -3.50 0.67 22.63
N LEU A 219 -4.11 1.86 22.70
CA LEU A 219 -4.79 2.36 23.90
C LEU A 219 -5.89 1.42 24.40
N PHE A 220 -6.57 0.70 23.50
CA PHE A 220 -7.58 -0.30 23.87
C PHE A 220 -7.03 -1.68 24.23
N ASN A 221 -5.71 -1.87 24.16
CA ASN A 221 -5.05 -3.16 24.36
C ASN A 221 -5.66 -4.27 23.49
N LYS A 222 -5.96 -3.95 22.23
CA LYS A 222 -6.54 -4.90 21.28
C LYS A 222 -5.47 -5.95 20.93
N TYR A 223 -5.80 -7.22 21.13
CA TYR A 223 -5.06 -8.32 20.50
C TYR A 223 -5.44 -8.40 19.03
N TYR A 224 -4.45 -8.31 18.14
CA TYR A 224 -4.65 -8.42 16.69
C TYR A 224 -3.42 -9.03 16.02
N VAL A 225 -3.66 -9.59 14.84
CA VAL A 225 -2.66 -10.20 13.96
C VAL A 225 -2.86 -9.63 12.57
N THR A 226 -1.79 -9.38 11.83
CA THR A 226 -1.85 -9.00 10.41
C THR A 226 -1.67 -10.21 9.51
N GLU A 227 -1.03 -11.25 10.03
CA GLU A 227 -0.79 -12.54 9.38
C GLU A 227 -0.81 -13.65 10.46
N PRO A 228 -1.19 -14.89 10.11
CA PRO A 228 -1.28 -15.97 11.09
C PRO A 228 0.06 -16.26 11.77
N GLY A 229 0.06 -16.34 13.10
CA GLY A 229 1.27 -16.65 13.88
C GLY A 229 2.10 -15.43 14.30
N TYR A 230 1.76 -14.22 13.86
CA TYR A 230 2.50 -12.99 14.18
C TYR A 230 1.62 -11.99 14.94
N PRO A 231 1.51 -12.14 16.28
CA PRO A 231 0.77 -11.19 17.11
C PRO A 231 1.47 -9.84 17.18
N MET A 232 0.69 -8.77 17.03
CA MET A 232 1.18 -7.41 17.14
C MET A 232 1.34 -6.98 18.61
N LYS A 233 2.14 -5.94 18.84
CA LYS A 233 2.44 -5.44 20.19
C LYS A 233 1.16 -5.10 20.95
N ALA A 234 1.11 -5.55 22.21
CA ALA A 234 0.11 -5.13 23.18
C ALA A 234 0.25 -3.63 23.52
N ARG A 235 -0.61 -3.12 24.40
CA ARG A 235 -0.54 -1.73 24.86
C ARG A 235 0.87 -1.38 25.31
N THR A 236 1.44 -0.34 24.70
CA THR A 236 2.79 0.12 25.02
C THR A 236 2.72 1.57 25.47
N VAL A 237 3.37 1.88 26.59
CA VAL A 237 3.51 3.25 27.10
C VAL A 237 4.99 3.63 27.04
N SER A 238 5.28 4.78 26.45
CA SER A 238 6.64 5.30 26.35
C SER A 238 6.68 6.73 26.87
N VAL A 239 7.68 7.01 27.69
CA VAL A 239 7.98 8.36 28.18
C VAL A 239 9.37 8.74 27.68
N GLY A 240 9.55 9.97 27.23
CA GLY A 240 10.85 10.41 26.77
C GLY A 240 11.08 11.91 26.84
N LEU A 241 12.36 12.26 26.76
CA LEU A 241 12.88 13.61 26.70
C LEU A 241 13.60 13.80 25.36
N LYS A 242 13.28 14.88 24.66
CA LYS A 242 14.01 15.32 23.45
C LYS A 242 14.72 16.62 23.77
N PHE A 243 16.05 16.61 23.76
CA PHE A 243 16.87 17.82 23.91
C PHE A 243 17.14 18.44 22.55
N ARG A 244 17.07 19.78 22.45
CA ARG A 244 17.58 20.51 21.29
C ARG A 244 18.94 21.09 21.67
N LEU A 245 19.99 20.59 21.02
CA LEU A 245 21.36 21.08 21.16
C LEU A 245 21.70 21.87 19.90
N GLY A 246 21.51 23.19 19.96
CA GLY A 246 21.85 24.11 18.87
C GLY A 246 21.78 25.55 19.37
N ARG A 247 22.86 26.30 19.19
CA ARG A 247 22.89 27.76 19.35
C ARG A 247 22.15 28.39 18.18
N ASP A 248 21.28 29.34 18.47
CA ASP A 248 20.86 30.33 17.47
C ASP A 248 22.10 31.14 17.07
N GLU A 249 22.85 30.69 16.08
CA GLU A 249 23.75 31.58 15.34
C GLU A 249 22.89 32.36 14.34
N LEU A 250 22.39 33.49 14.84
CA LEU A 250 22.05 34.64 14.00
C LEU A 250 23.34 35.08 13.28
N ILE A 251 23.35 34.98 11.95
CA ILE A 251 24.10 35.88 11.07
C ILE A 251 23.14 36.34 9.98
#